data_AF-A0A1A7WGM7-F1
#
_entry.id   AF-A0A1A7WGM7-F1
#
_cell.length_a   1.000
_cell.length_b   1.000
_cell.length_c   1.000
_cell.angle_alpha   90.00
_cell.angle_beta   90.00
_cell.angle_gamma   90.00
#
_symmetry.space_group_name_H-M   'P 1'
#
loop_
_entity.id
_entity.type
_entity.pdbx_description
1 polymer ?
#
loop_
_entity_poly.entity_id
_entity_poly.type
_entity_poly.pdbx_seq_one_letter_code
_entity_poly.pdbx_strand_id
1 'polypeptide(L)'
;NNELGDLVTITASCPPSGPLPSGTITPQINLGRGFQAEIPPLREERYAQTDSHNALLLWMPRDELEHPANQQRVEFLLRMVQSSVVPESWASPEQALQLLSESRGDFLLTVEKLLEPPETFNNQTGVRWSSAEKKLLMKSFQLHQKDFSSIQRSVRTKSLSDCVEFYYLWKKKLSLNMKTRAELTISLPNVKGEKNV
;
A
#
# COMPACT_ATOMS: atom_id res chain seq x y z
N ASN A 1 6.28 -63.84 22.45
CA ASN A 1 6.19 -63.52 23.89
C ASN A 1 6.45 -62.05 24.10
N ASN A 2 5.36 -61.33 24.37
CA ASN A 2 5.22 -59.99 24.99
C ASN A 2 5.63 -58.80 24.11
N GLU A 3 4.71 -58.07 23.46
CA GLU A 3 3.67 -57.17 24.00
C GLU A 3 4.18 -56.16 25.03
N LEU A 4 4.24 -54.88 24.63
CA LEU A 4 3.98 -53.62 25.36
C LEU A 4 4.66 -52.46 24.60
N GLY A 5 4.00 -51.39 24.16
CA GLY A 5 2.61 -51.00 24.27
C GLY A 5 2.34 -49.82 23.31
N ASP A 6 1.17 -49.86 22.70
CA ASP A 6 0.63 -48.78 21.87
C ASP A 6 0.50 -47.49 22.70
N LEU A 7 1.25 -46.47 22.31
CA LEU A 7 1.18 -45.15 22.92
C LEU A 7 0.00 -44.37 22.34
N VAL A 8 -1.15 -44.55 23.00
CA VAL A 8 -2.27 -43.61 23.16
C VAL A 8 -2.78 -42.97 21.87
N THR A 9 -3.71 -43.67 21.21
CA THR A 9 -4.72 -43.03 20.37
C THR A 9 -5.54 -42.08 21.25
N ILE A 10 -5.30 -40.77 21.15
CA ILE A 10 -6.14 -39.76 21.80
C ILE A 10 -7.48 -39.73 21.06
N THR A 11 -8.43 -40.54 21.52
CA THR A 11 -9.81 -40.48 21.05
C THR A 11 -10.41 -39.14 21.46
N ALA A 12 -10.57 -38.23 20.49
CA ALA A 12 -11.33 -37.01 20.69
C ALA A 12 -12.82 -37.37 20.82
N SER A 13 -13.33 -37.39 22.04
CA SER A 13 -14.77 -37.53 22.30
C SER A 13 -15.50 -36.26 21.86
N CYS A 14 -16.50 -36.40 20.99
CA CYS A 14 -17.44 -35.33 20.69
C CYS A 14 -18.18 -34.88 21.96
N PRO A 15 -18.42 -33.57 22.17
CA PRO A 15 -19.26 -33.14 23.28
C PRO A 15 -20.70 -33.61 23.05
N PRO A 16 -21.43 -34.04 24.10
CA PRO A 16 -22.79 -34.51 23.99
C PRO A 16 -23.72 -33.38 23.51
N SER A 17 -24.63 -33.72 22.60
CA SER A 17 -25.67 -32.83 22.09
C SER A 17 -26.72 -32.54 23.17
N GLY A 18 -26.43 -31.58 24.06
CA GLY A 18 -27.35 -31.07 25.08
C GLY A 18 -27.93 -29.69 24.69
N PRO A 19 -29.08 -29.27 25.27
CA PRO A 19 -29.68 -27.97 24.97
C PRO A 19 -28.75 -26.84 25.43
N LEU A 20 -28.52 -25.86 24.56
CA LEU A 20 -27.67 -24.71 24.85
C LEU A 20 -28.27 -23.90 26.03
N PRO A 21 -27.56 -23.74 27.17
CA PRO A 21 -28.05 -22.89 28.24
C PRO A 21 -28.07 -21.43 27.77
N SER A 22 -29.16 -20.72 28.06
CA SER A 22 -29.31 -19.28 27.88
C SER A 22 -28.42 -18.50 28.84
N GLY A 23 -27.10 -18.63 28.67
CA GLY A 23 -26.07 -17.97 29.46
C GLY A 23 -25.15 -17.15 28.57
N THR A 24 -24.75 -15.99 29.08
CA THR A 24 -23.77 -15.07 28.50
C THR A 24 -22.60 -15.84 27.87
N ILE A 25 -22.47 -15.75 26.54
CA ILE A 25 -21.40 -16.40 25.78
C ILE A 25 -20.08 -15.75 26.20
N THR A 26 -19.36 -16.37 27.13
CA THR A 26 -17.98 -16.02 27.42
C THR A 26 -17.12 -16.52 26.25
N PRO A 27 -16.37 -15.65 25.55
CA PRO A 27 -15.53 -16.10 24.45
C PRO A 27 -14.49 -17.10 24.97
N GLN A 28 -14.41 -18.26 24.34
CA GLN A 28 -13.48 -19.34 24.68
C GLN A 28 -12.72 -19.81 23.43
N ILE A 29 -11.55 -20.41 23.63
CA ILE A 29 -10.76 -21.00 22.55
C ILE A 29 -11.40 -22.33 22.16
N ASN A 30 -11.83 -22.45 20.91
CA ASN A 30 -12.39 -23.69 20.40
C ASN A 30 -11.27 -24.69 20.06
N LEU A 31 -11.42 -25.93 20.52
CA LEU A 31 -10.49 -27.03 20.25
C LEU A 31 -11.20 -28.16 19.51
N GLY A 32 -10.59 -28.67 18.45
CA GLY A 32 -11.04 -29.83 17.67
C GLY A 32 -10.55 -29.79 16.23
N ARG A 33 -10.74 -30.89 15.49
CA ARG A 33 -10.32 -31.00 14.08
C ARG A 33 -10.91 -29.90 13.16
N GLY A 34 -12.03 -29.30 13.55
CA GLY A 34 -12.66 -28.17 12.83
C GLY A 34 -12.12 -26.77 13.20
N PHE A 35 -11.21 -26.68 14.18
CA PHE A 35 -10.66 -25.41 14.66
C PHE A 35 -9.12 -25.36 14.57
N GLN A 36 -8.45 -26.50 14.58
CA GLN A 36 -7.00 -26.61 14.44
C GLN A 36 -6.58 -26.74 12.96
N ALA A 37 -5.42 -26.18 12.62
CA ALA A 37 -4.80 -26.40 11.31
C ALA A 37 -4.31 -27.86 11.18
N GLU A 38 -4.44 -28.43 9.99
CA GLU A 38 -3.78 -29.69 9.65
C GLU A 38 -2.29 -29.40 9.40
N ILE A 39 -1.41 -29.93 10.26
CA ILE A 39 0.04 -29.72 10.15
C ILE A 39 0.59 -30.70 9.09
N PRO A 40 1.12 -30.21 7.95
CA PRO A 40 1.70 -31.09 6.95
C PRO A 40 2.96 -31.79 7.50
N PRO A 41 3.25 -33.03 7.06
CA PRO A 41 4.50 -33.70 7.44
C PRO A 41 5.70 -32.93 6.87
N LEU A 42 6.81 -32.96 7.61
CA LEU A 42 8.05 -32.32 7.19
C LEU A 42 8.55 -32.97 5.88
N ARG A 43 8.78 -32.15 4.86
CA ARG A 43 9.35 -32.57 3.58
C ARG A 43 10.84 -32.31 3.57
N GLU A 44 11.57 -33.10 2.79
CA GLU A 44 13.00 -32.93 2.61
C GLU A 44 13.31 -31.64 1.81
N GLU A 45 14.41 -30.98 2.14
CA GLU A 45 14.80 -29.67 1.60
C GLU A 45 14.91 -29.66 0.07
N ARG A 46 15.27 -30.80 -0.54
CA ARG A 46 15.33 -30.93 -2.01
C ARG A 46 14.03 -30.57 -2.73
N TYR A 47 12.88 -30.67 -2.06
CA TYR A 47 11.58 -30.33 -2.63
C TYR A 47 11.23 -28.84 -2.46
N ALA A 48 12.02 -28.05 -1.71
CA ALA A 48 11.79 -26.62 -1.55
C ALA A 48 11.94 -25.87 -2.88
N GLN A 49 12.86 -26.29 -3.76
CA GLN A 49 13.07 -25.67 -5.07
C GLN A 49 11.92 -25.90 -6.05
N THR A 50 11.08 -26.92 -5.80
CA THR A 50 9.87 -27.17 -6.59
C THR A 50 8.66 -26.39 -6.09
N ASP A 51 8.80 -25.65 -4.99
CA ASP A 51 7.72 -24.84 -4.46
C ASP A 51 7.43 -23.66 -5.39
N SER A 52 6.16 -23.50 -5.75
CA SER A 52 5.75 -22.39 -6.61
C SER A 52 5.65 -21.14 -5.75
N HIS A 53 6.60 -20.23 -5.92
CA HIS A 53 6.53 -18.93 -5.27
C HIS A 53 5.67 -17.98 -6.10
N ASN A 54 4.49 -17.62 -5.60
CA ASN A 54 3.61 -16.61 -6.21
C ASN A 54 4.10 -15.17 -5.99
N ALA A 55 5.38 -14.99 -5.67
CA ALA A 55 5.97 -13.69 -5.36
C ALA A 55 6.60 -13.08 -6.61
N LEU A 56 6.36 -11.78 -6.82
CA LEU A 56 7.03 -10.98 -7.85
C LEU A 56 8.20 -10.24 -7.23
N LEU A 57 9.42 -10.43 -7.76
CA LEU A 57 10.60 -9.70 -7.31
C LEU A 57 10.51 -8.24 -7.80
N LEU A 58 10.31 -7.30 -6.87
CA LEU A 58 10.23 -5.87 -7.16
C LEU A 58 11.56 -5.13 -6.93
N TRP A 59 12.40 -5.60 -6.02
CA TRP A 59 13.68 -4.98 -5.71
C TRP A 59 14.70 -6.02 -5.27
N MET A 60 15.91 -5.91 -5.79
CA MET A 60 17.07 -6.69 -5.35
C MET A 60 18.13 -5.70 -4.88
N PRO A 61 18.61 -5.79 -3.62
CA PRO A 61 19.75 -5.01 -3.18
C PRO A 61 20.96 -5.24 -4.08
N ARG A 62 21.70 -4.18 -4.39
CA ARG A 62 22.88 -4.23 -5.26
C ARG A 62 23.99 -3.43 -4.59
N ASP A 63 25.14 -4.06 -4.40
CA ASP A 63 26.29 -3.42 -3.76
C ASP A 63 26.75 -2.18 -4.51
N GLU A 64 26.59 -2.15 -5.84
CA GLU A 64 26.90 -0.98 -6.66
C GLU A 64 26.04 0.24 -6.26
N LEU A 65 24.77 0.04 -5.90
CA LEU A 65 23.87 1.13 -5.50
C LEU A 65 24.15 1.65 -4.08
N GLU A 66 24.77 0.84 -3.21
CA GLU A 66 25.11 1.22 -1.84
C GLU A 66 26.29 2.19 -1.75
N HIS A 67 27.05 2.37 -2.84
CA HIS A 67 28.16 3.32 -2.88
C HIS A 67 27.63 4.76 -2.66
N PRO A 68 28.28 5.60 -1.81
CA PRO A 68 27.78 6.94 -1.49
C PRO A 68 27.49 7.81 -2.72
N ALA A 69 28.31 7.71 -3.77
CA ALA A 69 28.08 8.42 -5.02
C ALA A 69 26.79 8.00 -5.73
N ASN A 70 26.41 6.72 -5.67
CA ASN A 70 25.20 6.20 -6.27
C ASN A 70 23.96 6.45 -5.39
N GLN A 71 24.10 6.43 -4.07
CA GLN A 71 23.03 6.88 -3.16
C GLN A 71 22.61 8.32 -3.45
N GLN A 72 23.58 9.22 -3.69
CA GLN A 72 23.28 10.59 -4.12
C GLN A 72 22.58 10.65 -5.48
N ARG A 73 22.92 9.78 -6.42
CA ARG A 73 22.25 9.68 -7.73
C ARG A 73 20.82 9.17 -7.61
N VAL A 74 20.56 8.21 -6.71
CA VAL A 74 19.20 7.75 -6.40
C VAL A 74 18.39 8.91 -5.83
N GLU A 75 18.93 9.67 -4.87
CA GLU A 75 18.23 10.83 -4.31
C GLU A 75 17.91 11.87 -5.40
N PHE A 76 18.87 12.17 -6.28
CA PHE A 76 18.65 13.09 -7.39
C PHE A 76 17.57 12.58 -8.36
N LEU A 77 17.57 11.30 -8.67
CA LEU A 77 16.54 10.66 -9.50
C LEU A 77 15.15 10.81 -8.85
N LEU A 78 15.04 10.54 -7.55
CA LEU A 78 13.77 10.68 -6.81
C LEU A 78 13.30 12.15 -6.76
N ARG A 79 14.23 13.09 -6.64
CA ARG A 79 13.92 14.52 -6.68
C ARG A 79 13.50 14.97 -8.09
N MET A 80 14.14 14.43 -9.13
CA MET A 80 13.82 14.69 -10.52
C MET A 80 12.37 14.28 -10.83
N VAL A 81 11.93 13.09 -10.42
CA VAL A 81 10.56 12.61 -10.70
C VAL A 81 9.49 13.39 -9.97
N GLN A 82 9.84 14.06 -8.87
CA GLN A 82 8.95 14.97 -8.13
C GLN A 82 8.91 16.39 -8.73
N SER A 83 9.81 16.70 -9.67
CA SER A 83 9.86 17.98 -10.36
C SER A 83 8.99 17.99 -11.63
N SER A 84 8.69 19.18 -12.16
CA SER A 84 7.87 19.35 -13.38
C SER A 84 8.52 18.85 -14.68
N VAL A 85 9.68 18.19 -14.60
CA VAL A 85 10.46 17.71 -15.76
C VAL A 85 9.86 16.44 -16.38
N VAL A 86 9.20 15.61 -15.57
CA VAL A 86 8.62 14.34 -16.01
C VAL A 86 7.12 14.53 -16.21
N PRO A 87 6.50 14.00 -17.28
CA PRO A 87 5.07 14.16 -17.50
C PRO A 87 4.30 13.65 -16.27
N GLU A 88 3.27 14.40 -15.85
CA GLU A 88 2.59 14.23 -14.55
C GLU A 88 2.08 12.80 -14.25
N SER A 89 2.00 11.94 -15.27
CA SER A 89 1.56 10.55 -15.14
C SER A 89 2.64 9.56 -14.70
N TRP A 90 3.93 9.95 -14.64
CA TRP A 90 5.05 9.10 -14.16
C TRP A 90 5.70 9.58 -12.87
N ALA A 91 5.21 10.68 -12.28
CA ALA A 91 5.83 11.40 -11.17
C ALA A 91 5.64 10.71 -9.81
N SER A 92 6.01 9.43 -9.70
CA SER A 92 6.04 8.69 -8.45
C SER A 92 7.46 8.17 -8.15
N PRO A 93 7.96 8.35 -6.91
CA PRO A 93 9.21 7.72 -6.47
C PRO A 93 9.24 6.20 -6.71
N GLU A 94 8.10 5.54 -6.56
CA GLU A 94 7.94 4.10 -6.70
C GLU A 94 8.24 3.64 -8.14
N GLN A 95 7.72 4.35 -9.15
CA GLN A 95 8.00 4.04 -10.55
C GLN A 95 9.48 4.26 -10.90
N ALA A 96 10.11 5.30 -10.35
CA ALA A 96 11.52 5.56 -10.56
C ALA A 96 12.40 4.44 -10.00
N LEU A 97 12.10 3.96 -8.79
CA LEU A 97 12.80 2.83 -8.19
C LEU A 97 12.54 1.52 -8.94
N GLN A 98 11.32 1.29 -9.40
CA GLN A 98 11.01 0.12 -10.22
C GLN A 98 11.84 0.13 -11.51
N LEU A 99 11.83 1.23 -12.27
CA LEU A 99 12.62 1.38 -13.50
C LEU A 99 14.13 1.24 -13.24
N LEU A 100 14.63 1.75 -12.10
CA LEU A 100 16.02 1.58 -11.69
C LEU A 100 16.36 0.11 -11.44
N SER A 101 15.45 -0.62 -10.78
CA SER A 101 15.60 -2.06 -10.53
C SER A 101 15.60 -2.88 -11.82
N GLU A 102 14.69 -2.57 -12.74
CA GLU A 102 14.56 -3.18 -14.07
C GLU A 102 15.78 -2.88 -14.94
N SER A 103 16.33 -1.67 -14.80
CA SER A 103 17.56 -1.24 -15.49
C SER A 103 18.84 -1.67 -14.77
N ARG A 104 18.73 -2.56 -13.76
CA ARG A 104 19.86 -3.15 -13.01
C ARG A 104 20.80 -2.11 -12.39
N GLY A 105 20.30 -0.93 -12.02
CA GLY A 105 21.08 0.16 -11.45
C GLY A 105 21.72 1.11 -12.48
N ASP A 106 21.42 0.96 -13.77
CA ASP A 106 21.84 1.92 -14.78
C ASP A 106 20.95 3.17 -14.74
N PHE A 107 21.49 4.25 -14.15
CA PHE A 107 20.80 5.53 -14.03
C PHE A 107 20.50 6.20 -15.37
N LEU A 108 21.36 6.05 -16.38
CA LEU A 108 21.16 6.72 -17.66
C LEU A 108 20.00 6.08 -18.41
N LEU A 109 20.01 4.75 -18.47
CA LEU A 109 18.90 3.97 -19.05
C LEU A 109 17.59 4.20 -18.29
N THR A 110 17.67 4.37 -16.96
CA THR A 110 16.48 4.68 -16.14
C THR A 110 15.88 6.03 -16.49
N VAL A 111 16.70 7.07 -16.65
CA VAL A 111 16.24 8.42 -17.02
C VAL A 111 15.70 8.44 -18.44
N GLU A 112 16.35 7.73 -19.38
CA GLU A 112 15.86 7.60 -20.75
C GLU A 112 14.45 7.00 -20.79
N LYS A 113 14.23 5.85 -20.13
CA LYS A 113 12.92 5.21 -20.03
C LYS A 113 11.87 6.09 -19.34
N LEU A 114 12.28 6.87 -18.34
CA LEU A 114 11.38 7.77 -17.61
C LEU A 114 10.92 8.95 -18.48
N LEU A 115 11.74 9.40 -19.42
CA LEU A 115 11.45 10.53 -20.32
C LEU A 115 10.81 10.08 -21.64
N GLU A 116 10.69 8.77 -21.87
CA GLU A 116 10.04 8.22 -23.06
C GLU A 116 8.54 8.59 -23.08
N PRO A 117 7.96 8.96 -24.25
CA PRO A 117 6.58 9.39 -24.32
C PRO A 117 5.56 8.29 -23.92
N PRO A 118 4.38 8.70 -23.41
CA PRO A 118 3.29 7.82 -22.93
C PRO A 118 2.86 6.65 -23.81
N GLU A 119 3.09 6.75 -25.11
CA GLU A 119 2.45 5.92 -26.13
C GLU A 119 3.06 4.49 -26.18
N THR A 120 4.23 4.26 -25.58
CA THR A 120 4.92 2.96 -25.62
C THR A 120 4.72 2.10 -24.36
N PHE A 121 4.34 2.71 -23.23
CA PHE A 121 4.06 1.99 -21.99
C PHE A 121 2.55 1.80 -21.80
N ASN A 122 2.04 0.65 -22.25
CA ASN A 122 0.64 0.22 -22.12
C ASN A 122 0.12 0.03 -20.67
N ASN A 123 0.87 0.49 -19.67
CA ASN A 123 0.53 0.38 -18.25
C ASN A 123 0.52 1.78 -17.63
N GLN A 124 -0.50 2.59 -17.97
CA GLN A 124 -0.84 3.79 -17.19
C GLN A 124 -1.33 3.33 -15.81
N THR A 125 -0.40 3.12 -14.87
CA THR A 125 -0.71 2.60 -13.52
C THR A 125 -1.50 3.62 -12.66
N GLY A 126 -1.68 4.85 -13.15
CA GLY A 126 -2.46 5.89 -12.49
C GLY A 126 -3.86 6.05 -13.08
N VAL A 127 -4.89 6.01 -12.22
CA VAL A 127 -6.26 6.31 -12.61
C VAL A 127 -6.38 7.79 -13.00
N ARG A 128 -6.64 8.07 -14.28
CA ARG A 128 -6.83 9.45 -14.75
C ARG A 128 -8.21 9.97 -14.37
N TRP A 129 -8.23 11.10 -13.66
CA TRP A 129 -9.45 11.78 -13.21
C TRP A 129 -9.67 13.09 -13.97
N SER A 130 -10.76 13.17 -14.73
CA SER A 130 -11.21 14.41 -15.36
C SER A 130 -11.76 15.42 -14.35
N SER A 131 -11.80 16.69 -14.74
CA SER A 131 -12.39 17.75 -13.91
C SER A 131 -13.87 17.53 -13.61
N ALA A 132 -14.60 16.91 -14.54
CA ALA A 132 -16.01 16.56 -14.36
C ALA A 132 -16.17 15.45 -13.30
N GLU A 133 -15.38 14.38 -13.40
CA GLU A 133 -15.39 13.27 -12.44
C GLU A 133 -15.00 13.73 -11.04
N LYS A 134 -13.96 14.57 -10.91
CA LYS A 134 -13.55 15.15 -9.62
C LYS A 134 -14.68 15.91 -8.95
N LYS A 135 -15.41 16.75 -9.70
CA LYS A 135 -16.56 17.51 -9.17
C LYS A 135 -17.68 16.58 -8.71
N LEU A 136 -18.00 15.57 -9.49
CA LEU A 136 -19.04 14.60 -9.18
C LEU A 136 -18.67 13.79 -7.92
N LEU A 137 -17.42 13.36 -7.81
CA LEU A 137 -16.90 12.64 -6.66
C LEU A 137 -16.93 13.51 -5.39
N MET A 138 -16.51 14.77 -5.46
CA MET A 138 -16.61 15.72 -4.33
C MET A 138 -18.03 15.88 -3.82
N LYS A 139 -19.00 16.07 -4.73
CA LYS A 139 -20.42 16.17 -4.39
C LYS A 139 -20.93 14.87 -3.75
N SER A 140 -20.48 13.73 -4.26
CA SER A 140 -20.87 12.42 -3.75
C SER A 140 -20.31 12.16 -2.35
N PHE A 141 -19.08 12.60 -2.04
CA PHE A 141 -18.53 12.54 -0.68
C PHE A 141 -19.34 13.36 0.31
N GLN A 142 -19.87 14.53 -0.10
CA GLN A 142 -20.71 15.36 0.77
C GLN A 142 -22.07 14.70 1.04
N LEU A 143 -22.65 14.03 0.03
CA LEU A 143 -23.97 13.42 0.11
C LEU A 143 -23.97 12.05 0.82
N HIS A 144 -22.99 11.21 0.50
CA HIS A 144 -22.94 9.80 0.91
C HIS A 144 -21.82 9.48 1.91
N GLN A 145 -21.01 10.48 2.28
CA GLN A 145 -19.88 10.33 3.22
C GLN A 145 -18.89 9.24 2.81
N LYS A 146 -18.83 8.12 3.55
CA LYS A 146 -17.94 6.97 3.31
C LYS A 146 -18.66 5.77 2.68
N ASP A 147 -19.90 5.93 2.22
CA ASP A 147 -20.54 4.90 1.39
C ASP A 147 -19.96 4.95 -0.04
N PHE A 148 -18.81 4.30 -0.20
CA PHE A 148 -18.09 4.24 -1.46
C PHE A 148 -18.88 3.55 -2.56
N SER A 149 -19.80 2.63 -2.22
CA SER A 149 -20.64 1.95 -3.21
C SER A 149 -21.62 2.93 -3.85
N SER A 150 -22.23 3.81 -3.05
CA SER A 150 -23.11 4.87 -3.56
C SER A 150 -22.34 5.93 -4.34
N ILE A 151 -21.15 6.31 -3.87
CA ILE A 151 -20.25 7.24 -4.57
C ILE A 151 -19.83 6.68 -5.94
N GLN A 152 -19.44 5.41 -6.01
CA GLN A 152 -19.07 4.75 -7.25
C GLN A 152 -20.25 4.68 -8.23
N ARG A 153 -21.47 4.41 -7.74
CA ARG A 153 -22.70 4.49 -8.55
C ARG A 153 -23.01 5.90 -9.07
N SER A 154 -22.62 6.95 -8.35
CA SER A 154 -22.73 8.33 -8.83
C SER A 154 -21.72 8.61 -9.95
N VAL A 155 -20.45 8.21 -9.78
CA VAL A 155 -19.37 8.50 -10.76
C VAL A 155 -19.45 7.63 -12.00
N ARG A 156 -19.80 6.35 -11.87
CA ARG A 156 -19.97 5.31 -12.91
C ARG A 156 -18.73 4.95 -13.74
N THR A 157 -17.83 5.89 -14.00
CA THR A 157 -16.65 5.73 -14.86
C THR A 157 -15.42 5.19 -14.14
N LYS A 158 -15.52 4.95 -12.83
CA LYS A 158 -14.41 4.60 -11.95
C LYS A 158 -14.78 3.42 -11.06
N SER A 159 -13.78 2.65 -10.68
CA SER A 159 -13.96 1.50 -9.81
C SER A 159 -14.16 1.93 -8.35
N LEU A 160 -14.64 1.02 -7.52
CA LEU A 160 -14.78 1.26 -6.08
C LEU A 160 -13.42 1.58 -5.44
N SER A 161 -12.38 0.83 -5.80
CA SER A 161 -11.01 1.02 -5.31
C SER A 161 -10.47 2.39 -5.71
N ASP A 162 -10.72 2.85 -6.94
CA ASP A 162 -10.28 4.17 -7.40
C ASP A 162 -10.92 5.29 -6.57
N CYS A 163 -12.22 5.17 -6.25
CA CYS A 163 -12.93 6.12 -5.42
C CYS A 163 -12.37 6.18 -3.99
N VAL A 164 -11.99 5.03 -3.43
CA VAL A 164 -11.36 4.92 -2.10
C VAL A 164 -9.96 5.52 -2.12
N GLU A 165 -9.15 5.20 -3.12
CA GLU A 165 -7.81 5.76 -3.30
C GLU A 165 -7.87 7.29 -3.38
N PHE A 166 -8.77 7.81 -4.24
CA PHE A 166 -8.96 9.24 -4.39
C PHE A 166 -9.33 9.89 -3.05
N TYR A 167 -10.22 9.28 -2.26
CA TYR A 167 -10.62 9.82 -0.96
C TYR A 167 -9.43 10.02 -0.02
N TYR A 168 -8.53 9.03 0.07
CA TYR A 168 -7.36 9.13 0.93
C TYR A 168 -6.33 10.15 0.41
N LEU A 169 -6.11 10.20 -0.91
CA LEU A 169 -5.24 11.21 -1.53
C LEU A 169 -5.77 12.64 -1.30
N TRP A 170 -7.07 12.84 -1.48
CA TRP A 170 -7.74 14.11 -1.24
C TRP A 170 -7.69 14.51 0.24
N LYS A 171 -8.00 13.59 1.14
CA LYS A 171 -7.94 13.82 2.59
C LYS A 171 -6.52 14.20 3.03
N LYS A 172 -5.49 13.50 2.53
CA LYS A 172 -4.08 13.84 2.77
C LYS A 172 -3.76 15.26 2.32
N LYS A 173 -4.17 15.65 1.10
CA LYS A 173 -3.97 17.02 0.58
C LYS A 173 -4.66 18.08 1.43
N LEU A 174 -5.88 17.83 1.90
CA LEU A 174 -6.56 18.74 2.82
C LEU A 174 -5.80 18.91 4.14
N SER A 175 -5.33 17.81 4.74
CA SER A 175 -4.54 17.87 5.97
C SER A 175 -3.22 18.62 5.80
N LEU A 176 -2.55 18.48 4.66
CA LEU A 176 -1.33 19.22 4.33
C LEU A 176 -1.62 20.73 4.16
N ASN A 177 -2.66 21.09 3.42
CA ASN A 177 -3.05 22.50 3.24
C ASN A 177 -3.41 23.20 4.55
N MET A 178 -4.02 22.48 5.50
CA MET A 178 -4.27 23.02 6.85
C MET A 178 -2.98 23.28 7.62
N LYS A 179 -1.97 22.42 7.46
CA LYS A 179 -0.67 22.52 8.14
C LYS A 179 0.20 23.64 7.57
N THR A 180 0.24 23.79 6.24
CA THR A 180 0.94 24.89 5.56
C THR A 180 0.35 26.26 5.90
N ARG A 181 -0.98 26.36 6.09
CA ARG A 181 -1.62 27.61 6.56
C ARG A 181 -1.22 27.98 7.99
N ALA A 182 -1.05 27.01 8.88
CA ALA A 182 -0.62 27.27 10.26
C ALA A 182 0.82 27.81 10.33
N GLU A 183 1.72 27.32 9.48
CA GLU A 183 3.13 27.76 9.43
C GLU A 183 3.31 29.17 8.83
N LEU A 184 2.47 29.58 7.87
CA LEU A 184 2.50 30.93 7.31
C LEU A 184 1.90 32.01 8.23
N THR A 185 1.36 31.64 9.40
CA THR A 185 0.75 32.58 10.35
C THR A 185 1.69 32.98 11.50
N ILE A 186 2.98 32.60 11.45
CA ILE A 186 3.97 33.06 12.43
C ILE A 186 4.40 34.50 12.09
N SER A 187 3.61 35.43 12.63
CA SER A 187 3.96 36.77 13.11
C SER A 187 4.78 37.69 12.19
N LEU A 188 4.08 38.56 11.46
CA LEU A 188 4.60 39.88 11.09
C LEU A 188 4.90 40.66 12.39
N PRO A 189 6.13 41.17 12.64
CA PRO A 189 6.37 42.03 13.79
C PRO A 189 5.65 43.36 13.55
N ASN A 190 4.65 43.65 14.37
CA ASN A 190 3.93 44.91 14.39
C ASN A 190 4.87 46.02 14.87
N VAL A 191 5.08 47.03 14.03
CA VAL A 191 5.85 48.24 14.32
C VAL A 191 5.09 49.08 15.33
N LYS A 192 5.69 49.35 16.50
CA LYS A 192 5.30 50.48 17.35
C LYS A 192 6.54 51.32 17.62
N GLY A 193 6.51 52.54 17.10
CA GLY A 193 7.57 53.51 17.25
C GLY A 193 7.68 54.05 18.68
N GLU A 194 8.90 54.35 19.07
CA GLU A 194 9.19 55.30 20.14
C GLU A 194 10.01 56.43 19.54
N LYS A 195 9.37 57.59 19.50
CA LYS A 195 10.00 58.90 19.42
C LYS A 195 10.47 59.18 20.84
N ASN A 196 11.70 59.67 21.04
CA ASN A 196 11.98 60.81 21.93
C ASN A 196 13.49 61.08 22.07
N VAL A 197 13.81 62.34 21.74
CA VAL A 197 14.88 63.25 22.21
C VAL A 197 16.34 62.84 21.98
#